data_AF-A0A9E1PA56-F1
#
_entry.id   AF-A0A9E1PA56-F1
#
_cell.length_a   1.000
_cell.length_b   1.000
_cell.length_c   1.000
_cell.angle_alpha   90.00
_cell.angle_beta   90.00
_cell.angle_gamma   90.00
#
_symmetry.space_group_name_H-M   'P 1'
#
loop_
_entity.id
_entity.type
_entity.pdbx_description
1 polymer ?
#
loop_
_entity_poly.entity_id
_entity_poly.type
_entity_poly.pdbx_seq_one_letter_code
_entity_poly.pdbx_strand_id
1 'polypeptide(L)'
;MKKRFMLTAAGAAATGIAGTASAVVVDFNHGLDRWAGEHSWQLYTSGSSVAVASMYISGSQLMYAGCSSLSFISGTASSHFGNVTGVMDLASGTYNVQMQDAYGDGWAWNSYQGGLTIGSASGTVSASSASFSFTVAGVPAPGALALLGLAGVAGSRRRK
;
A
#
# COMPACT_ATOMS: atom_id res chain seq x y z
N MET A 1 -0.82 -11.13 -66.73
CA MET A 1 -0.24 -10.17 -65.76
C MET A 1 -0.45 -10.72 -64.35
N LYS A 2 0.62 -11.11 -63.63
CA LYS A 2 0.50 -11.65 -62.26
C LYS A 2 0.58 -10.51 -61.25
N LYS A 3 -0.54 -10.14 -60.62
CA LYS A 3 -0.56 -9.18 -59.50
C LYS A 3 -0.10 -9.91 -58.24
N ARG A 4 1.08 -9.55 -57.72
CA ARG A 4 1.58 -10.03 -56.43
C ARG A 4 0.99 -9.14 -55.34
N PHE A 5 0.12 -9.71 -54.52
CA PHE A 5 -0.41 -9.03 -53.33
C PHE A 5 0.74 -8.91 -52.33
N MET A 6 1.24 -7.69 -52.12
CA MET A 6 2.25 -7.40 -51.10
C MET A 6 1.51 -7.15 -49.79
N LEU A 7 1.65 -8.07 -48.83
CA LEU A 7 1.22 -7.86 -47.46
C LEU A 7 2.33 -7.10 -46.74
N THR A 8 2.20 -5.79 -46.61
CA THR A 8 3.09 -4.99 -45.77
C THR A 8 2.82 -5.35 -44.32
N ALA A 9 3.71 -6.13 -43.72
CA ALA A 9 3.71 -6.42 -42.29
C ALA A 9 4.11 -5.15 -41.51
N ALA A 10 3.12 -4.34 -41.13
CA ALA A 10 3.25 -3.45 -39.97
C ALA A 10 3.29 -4.34 -38.71
N GLY A 11 4.48 -4.90 -38.44
CA GLY A 11 4.70 -5.87 -37.37
C GLY A 11 4.84 -5.19 -36.02
N ALA A 12 3.75 -5.24 -35.26
CA ALA A 12 3.69 -5.32 -33.80
C ALA A 12 4.60 -4.35 -33.01
N ALA A 13 4.03 -3.22 -32.59
CA ALA A 13 4.45 -2.61 -31.34
C ALA A 13 4.37 -3.72 -30.28
N ALA A 14 5.51 -4.07 -29.70
CA ALA A 14 5.58 -4.95 -28.55
C ALA A 14 4.72 -4.31 -27.46
N THR A 15 3.50 -4.80 -27.30
CA THR A 15 2.77 -4.73 -26.04
C THR A 15 3.69 -5.41 -25.04
N GLY A 16 4.55 -4.61 -24.41
CA GLY A 16 5.32 -5.06 -23.28
C GLY A 16 4.33 -5.69 -22.34
N ILE A 17 4.51 -6.99 -22.08
CA ILE A 17 3.92 -7.62 -20.92
C ILE A 17 4.47 -6.82 -19.76
N ALA A 18 3.73 -5.79 -19.35
CA ALA A 18 3.95 -5.09 -18.11
C ALA A 18 3.86 -6.18 -17.06
N GLY A 19 5.01 -6.58 -16.53
CA GLY A 19 5.06 -7.56 -15.45
C GLY A 19 4.08 -7.08 -14.39
N THR A 20 3.08 -7.92 -14.09
CA THR A 20 2.15 -7.64 -13.01
C THR A 20 2.99 -7.42 -11.77
N ALA A 21 2.98 -6.21 -11.20
CA ALA A 21 3.60 -5.95 -9.93
C ALA A 21 3.03 -6.98 -8.95
N SER A 22 3.89 -7.86 -8.41
CA SER A 22 3.45 -8.84 -7.45
C SER A 22 2.94 -8.08 -6.23
N ALA A 23 1.67 -8.28 -5.87
CA ALA A 23 1.17 -7.79 -4.60
C ALA A 23 1.92 -8.49 -3.47
N VAL A 24 2.33 -7.71 -2.48
CA VAL A 24 2.97 -8.12 -1.25
C VAL A 24 1.94 -7.97 -0.14
N VAL A 25 1.75 -9.03 0.64
CA VAL A 25 0.90 -8.99 1.83
C VAL A 25 1.61 -8.17 2.89
N VAL A 26 0.98 -7.08 3.32
CA VAL A 26 1.50 -6.16 4.32
C VAL A 26 0.56 -6.15 5.52
N ASP A 27 1.07 -6.56 6.67
CA ASP A 27 0.34 -6.51 7.93
C ASP A 27 0.15 -5.07 8.41
N PHE A 28 -0.94 -4.83 9.12
CA PHE A 28 -1.13 -3.60 9.87
C PHE A 28 -1.78 -3.83 11.24
N ASN A 29 -1.53 -2.88 12.13
CA ASN A 29 -2.16 -2.79 13.44
C ASN A 29 -2.52 -1.32 13.71
N HIS A 30 -3.77 -1.09 14.10
CA HIS A 30 -4.28 0.21 14.52
C HIS A 30 -4.81 0.12 15.94
N GLY A 31 -4.11 0.76 16.87
CA GLY A 31 -4.53 0.92 18.27
C GLY A 31 -5.46 2.10 18.41
N LEU A 32 -6.71 1.84 18.80
CA LEU A 32 -7.76 2.82 18.96
C LEU A 32 -7.87 3.22 20.42
N ASP A 33 -7.73 4.52 20.69
CA ASP A 33 -7.96 5.07 22.02
C ASP A 33 -9.46 4.97 22.39
N ARG A 34 -9.89 5.60 23.49
CA ARG A 34 -11.31 5.57 23.89
C ARG A 34 -12.21 6.21 22.82
N TRP A 35 -11.75 7.25 22.13
CA TRP A 35 -12.51 8.01 21.16
C TRP A 35 -12.13 7.63 19.73
N ALA A 36 -12.17 6.33 19.42
CA ALA A 36 -11.92 5.77 18.09
C ALA A 36 -12.62 6.50 16.91
N GLY A 37 -13.71 7.23 17.18
CA GLY A 37 -14.41 8.10 16.23
C GLY A 37 -13.75 9.46 15.96
N GLU A 38 -12.55 9.73 16.44
CA GLU A 38 -11.72 10.88 16.02
C GLU A 38 -10.63 10.46 15.04
N HIS A 39 -10.29 9.16 15.02
CA HIS A 39 -9.22 8.61 14.22
C HIS A 39 -9.60 8.60 12.74
N SER A 40 -8.67 9.01 11.88
CA SER A 40 -8.74 8.74 10.44
C SER A 40 -7.35 8.63 9.84
N TRP A 41 -7.18 7.77 8.83
CA TRP A 41 -5.92 7.67 8.12
C TRP A 41 -6.11 7.28 6.67
N GLN A 42 -5.17 7.69 5.81
CA GLN A 42 -5.14 7.36 4.41
C GLN A 42 -3.71 6.96 4.01
N LEU A 43 -3.61 5.88 3.26
CA LEU A 43 -2.39 5.36 2.68
C LEU A 43 -2.34 5.72 1.20
N TYR A 44 -1.30 6.43 0.79
CA TYR A 44 -1.06 6.85 -0.58
C TYR A 44 0.21 6.20 -1.12
N THR A 45 0.18 5.76 -2.37
CA THR A 45 1.42 5.51 -3.12
C THR A 45 2.14 6.84 -3.31
N SER A 46 3.45 6.90 -3.09
CA SER A 46 4.22 8.13 -3.26
C SER A 46 4.00 8.74 -4.65
N GLY A 47 3.64 10.03 -4.68
CA GLY A 47 3.33 10.75 -5.92
C GLY A 47 1.91 10.57 -6.46
N SER A 48 1.06 9.79 -5.79
CA SER A 48 -0.37 9.64 -6.09
C SER A 48 -1.23 10.44 -5.12
N SER A 49 -2.30 11.04 -5.61
CA SER A 49 -3.35 11.65 -4.77
C SER A 49 -4.50 10.68 -4.44
N VAL A 50 -4.44 9.44 -4.96
CA VAL A 50 -5.46 8.41 -4.73
C VAL A 50 -5.01 7.50 -3.59
N ALA A 51 -5.84 7.42 -2.54
CA ALA A 51 -5.61 6.53 -1.43
C ALA A 51 -5.81 5.06 -1.87
N VAL A 52 -4.88 4.18 -1.53
CA VAL A 52 -4.95 2.75 -1.81
C VAL A 52 -5.58 1.96 -0.65
N ALA A 53 -5.49 2.51 0.56
CA ALA A 53 -6.18 2.03 1.75
C ALA A 53 -6.48 3.22 2.67
N SER A 54 -7.48 3.09 3.52
CA SER A 54 -7.84 4.16 4.47
C SER A 54 -8.70 3.63 5.59
N MET A 55 -8.71 4.35 6.71
CA MET A 55 -9.78 4.29 7.69
C MET A 55 -10.50 5.64 7.79
N TYR A 56 -11.82 5.57 7.78
CA TYR A 56 -12.71 6.71 7.94
C TYR A 56 -13.98 6.33 8.69
N ILE A 57 -14.75 7.33 9.11
CA ILE A 57 -15.98 7.12 9.85
C ILE A 57 -17.16 7.33 8.91
N SER A 58 -18.11 6.38 8.94
CA SER A 58 -19.37 6.49 8.22
C SER A 58 -20.51 6.18 9.18
N GLY A 59 -21.32 7.19 9.50
CA GLY A 59 -22.31 7.09 10.57
C GLY A 59 -21.63 6.77 11.90
N SER A 60 -22.06 5.69 12.56
CA SER A 60 -21.49 5.23 13.83
C SER A 60 -20.49 4.07 13.67
N GLN A 61 -19.94 3.89 12.48
CA GLN A 61 -19.06 2.76 12.16
C GLN A 61 -17.69 3.22 11.68
N LEU A 62 -16.65 2.49 12.09
CA LEU A 62 -15.30 2.61 11.55
C LEU A 62 -15.21 1.76 10.28
N MET A 63 -14.86 2.41 9.17
CA MET A 63 -14.74 1.79 7.86
C MET A 63 -13.27 1.67 7.50
N TYR A 64 -12.84 0.48 7.10
CA TYR A 64 -11.50 0.22 6.58
C TYR A 64 -11.60 -0.19 5.11
N ALA A 65 -11.06 0.64 4.22
CA ALA A 65 -11.01 0.38 2.78
C ALA A 65 -9.61 -0.06 2.37
N GLY A 66 -9.51 -0.89 1.34
CA GLY A 66 -8.23 -1.38 0.81
C GLY A 66 -7.53 -2.46 1.66
N CYS A 67 -8.21 -2.96 2.71
CA CYS A 67 -7.74 -4.07 3.53
C CYS A 67 -8.35 -5.38 3.04
N SER A 68 -7.53 -6.42 2.88
CA SER A 68 -7.95 -7.75 2.41
C SER A 68 -8.51 -8.62 3.55
N SER A 69 -8.14 -8.33 4.80
CA SER A 69 -8.76 -8.91 5.98
C SER A 69 -8.69 -7.96 7.16
N LEU A 70 -9.60 -8.13 8.12
CA LEU A 70 -9.72 -7.33 9.32
C LEU A 70 -10.11 -8.22 10.50
N SER A 71 -9.54 -7.92 11.67
CA SER A 71 -9.91 -8.49 12.95
C SER A 71 -9.92 -7.38 14.00
N PHE A 72 -10.90 -7.43 14.90
CA PHE A 72 -11.02 -6.50 16.01
C PHE A 72 -10.89 -7.24 17.33
N ILE A 73 -10.05 -6.69 18.20
CA ILE A 73 -9.85 -7.18 19.57
C ILE A 73 -10.20 -6.02 20.50
N SER A 74 -11.27 -6.18 21.26
CA SER A 74 -11.72 -5.16 22.22
C SER A 74 -10.68 -4.93 23.31
N GLY A 75 -10.44 -3.66 23.66
CA GLY A 75 -9.64 -3.32 24.83
C GLY A 75 -10.35 -3.69 26.13
N THR A 76 -9.57 -3.98 27.17
CA THR A 76 -10.08 -4.26 28.53
C THR A 76 -10.06 -3.04 29.45
N ALA A 77 -9.26 -2.03 29.10
CA ALA A 77 -9.17 -0.77 29.83
C ALA A 77 -10.18 0.25 29.29
N SER A 78 -10.72 1.11 30.15
CA SER A 78 -11.62 2.19 29.73
C SER A 78 -10.96 3.20 28.79
N SER A 79 -9.63 3.27 28.78
CA SER A 79 -8.85 4.14 27.90
C SER A 79 -8.57 3.60 26.51
N HIS A 80 -8.91 2.34 26.26
CA HIS A 80 -8.54 1.63 25.06
C HIS A 80 -9.80 0.99 24.45
N PHE A 81 -10.26 1.50 23.31
CA PHE A 81 -11.40 0.91 22.63
C PHE A 81 -11.05 -0.48 22.08
N GLY A 82 -9.87 -0.61 21.50
CA GLY A 82 -9.31 -1.89 21.07
C GLY A 82 -8.29 -1.77 19.95
N ASN A 83 -7.89 -2.91 19.42
CA ASN A 83 -6.99 -2.99 18.27
C ASN A 83 -7.74 -3.52 17.06
N VAL A 84 -7.50 -2.88 15.92
CA VAL A 84 -7.82 -3.44 14.60
C VAL A 84 -6.53 -3.93 13.97
N THR A 85 -6.51 -5.20 13.58
CA THR A 85 -5.38 -5.81 12.87
C THR A 85 -5.86 -6.38 11.55
N GLY A 86 -4.99 -6.43 10.56
CA GLY A 86 -5.34 -7.05 9.28
C GLY A 86 -4.19 -7.04 8.31
N VAL A 87 -4.51 -7.35 7.06
CA VAL A 87 -3.54 -7.30 5.95
C VAL A 87 -4.05 -6.47 4.79
N MET A 88 -3.13 -5.91 4.03
CA MET A 88 -3.36 -5.22 2.76
C MET A 88 -2.46 -5.83 1.68
N ASP A 89 -2.99 -5.94 0.46
CA ASP A 89 -2.22 -6.38 -0.70
C ASP A 89 -1.65 -5.16 -1.43
N LEU A 90 -0.38 -4.84 -1.18
CA LEU A 90 0.29 -3.65 -1.71
C LEU A 90 1.31 -4.03 -2.77
N ALA A 91 1.33 -3.28 -3.88
CA ALA A 91 2.42 -3.41 -4.85
C ALA A 91 3.76 -2.98 -4.22
N SER A 92 4.87 -3.43 -4.81
CA SER A 92 6.18 -2.91 -4.43
C SER A 92 6.27 -1.41 -4.71
N GLY A 93 6.73 -0.64 -3.73
CA GLY A 93 6.82 0.81 -3.88
C GLY A 93 6.97 1.51 -2.54
N THR A 94 7.09 2.83 -2.60
CA THR A 94 7.08 3.70 -1.42
C THR A 94 5.69 4.25 -1.21
N TYR A 95 5.28 4.28 0.06
CA TYR A 95 3.98 4.74 0.48
C TYR A 95 4.12 5.83 1.53
N ASN A 96 3.12 6.71 1.60
CA ASN A 96 2.95 7.70 2.64
C ASN A 96 1.61 7.49 3.33
N VAL A 97 1.64 7.49 4.66
CA VAL A 97 0.47 7.40 5.51
C VAL A 97 0.24 8.76 6.10
N GLN A 98 -0.97 9.27 5.92
CA GLN A 98 -1.45 10.47 6.58
C GLN A 98 -2.44 10.05 7.65
N MET A 99 -2.28 10.59 8.85
CA MET A 99 -3.13 10.30 10.00
C MET A 99 -3.69 11.63 10.50
N GLN A 100 -4.98 11.65 10.83
CA GLN A 100 -5.65 12.82 11.37
C GLN A 100 -6.42 12.45 12.64
N ASP A 101 -6.49 13.43 13.51
CA ASP A 101 -7.26 13.43 14.73
C ASP A 101 -8.22 14.63 14.68
N ALA A 102 -9.52 14.34 14.83
CA ALA A 102 -10.56 15.34 14.73
C ALA A 102 -10.69 16.21 15.99
N TYR A 103 -10.25 15.75 17.16
CA TYR A 103 -10.40 16.47 18.42
C TYR A 103 -9.19 17.35 18.76
N GLY A 104 -8.03 17.03 18.19
CA GLY A 104 -6.80 17.82 18.24
C GLY A 104 -5.90 17.53 19.43
N ASP A 105 -6.28 16.59 20.30
CA ASP A 105 -5.50 16.09 21.44
C ASP A 105 -4.63 14.87 21.09
N GLY A 106 -4.72 14.41 19.84
CA GLY A 106 -4.08 13.20 19.36
C GLY A 106 -4.92 11.99 19.67
N TRP A 107 -4.45 10.84 19.20
CA TRP A 107 -5.09 9.55 19.44
C TRP A 107 -4.78 9.06 20.84
N ALA A 108 -5.04 9.88 21.86
CA ALA A 108 -4.54 9.69 23.20
C ALA A 108 -5.61 10.06 24.21
N TRP A 109 -6.03 9.07 25.00
CA TRP A 109 -6.96 9.30 26.09
C TRP A 109 -6.49 8.63 27.37
N ASN A 110 -6.40 9.43 28.42
CA ASN A 110 -5.92 9.01 29.74
C ASN A 110 -4.53 8.36 29.66
N SER A 111 -4.42 7.06 29.92
CA SER A 111 -3.15 6.33 29.96
C SER A 111 -2.78 5.63 28.64
N TYR A 112 -3.64 5.68 27.62
CA TYR A 112 -3.42 4.98 26.37
C TYR A 112 -3.10 5.96 25.24
N GLN A 113 -2.03 5.65 24.50
CA GLN A 113 -1.68 6.31 23.23
C GLN A 113 -1.94 5.31 22.11
N GLY A 114 -2.92 5.61 21.27
CA GLY A 114 -3.19 4.94 20.02
C GLY A 114 -2.12 5.23 18.96
N GLY A 115 -2.12 4.41 17.92
CA GLY A 115 -1.11 4.47 16.88
C GLY A 115 -1.39 3.50 15.75
N LEU A 116 -0.70 3.72 14.64
CA LEU A 116 -0.85 2.92 13.43
C LEU A 116 0.50 2.37 13.03
N THR A 117 0.54 1.07 12.78
CA THR A 117 1.69 0.36 12.21
C THR A 117 1.25 -0.26 10.90
N ILE A 118 1.99 -0.02 9.82
CA ILE A 118 1.77 -0.65 8.51
C ILE A 118 3.13 -1.15 8.02
N GLY A 119 3.25 -2.46 7.82
CA GLY A 119 4.49 -3.11 7.44
C GLY A 119 5.60 -2.82 8.45
N SER A 120 6.68 -2.20 7.98
CA SER A 120 7.89 -1.93 8.78
C SER A 120 7.89 -0.56 9.46
N ALA A 121 6.85 0.25 9.31
CA ALA A 121 6.79 1.59 9.90
C ALA A 121 5.56 1.78 10.79
N SER A 122 5.71 2.69 11.73
CA SER A 122 4.68 3.05 12.69
C SER A 122 4.66 4.55 12.94
N GLY A 123 3.50 5.06 13.33
CA GLY A 123 3.35 6.44 13.77
C GLY A 123 2.28 6.58 14.85
N THR A 124 2.41 7.63 15.64
CA THR A 124 1.44 8.06 16.65
C THR A 124 1.01 9.48 16.32
N VAL A 125 -0.24 9.82 16.64
CA VAL A 125 -0.77 11.17 16.51
C VAL A 125 -0.81 11.79 17.91
N SER A 126 -0.04 12.85 18.15
CA SER A 126 0.09 13.52 19.46
C SER A 126 -0.59 14.90 19.53
N ALA A 127 -1.24 15.30 18.44
CA ALA A 127 -1.97 16.56 18.25
C ALA A 127 -2.99 16.31 17.13
N SER A 128 -3.25 17.23 16.20
CA SER A 128 -4.28 17.02 15.17
C SER A 128 -3.89 16.13 13.98
N SER A 129 -2.60 15.86 13.77
CA SER A 129 -2.16 15.04 12.63
C SER A 129 -0.75 14.50 12.80
N ALA A 130 -0.43 13.42 12.08
CA ALA A 130 0.92 12.95 11.88
C ALA A 130 1.02 12.17 10.55
N SER A 131 2.25 11.86 10.13
CA SER A 131 2.49 11.07 8.93
C SER A 131 3.75 10.24 9.06
N PHE A 132 3.81 9.14 8.33
CA PHE A 132 5.02 8.34 8.19
C PHE A 132 5.07 7.72 6.79
N SER A 133 6.24 7.23 6.42
CA SER A 133 6.46 6.58 5.13
C SER A 133 7.17 5.25 5.31
N PHE A 134 6.90 4.33 4.40
CA PHE A 134 7.55 3.02 4.35
C PHE A 134 7.68 2.55 2.90
N THR A 135 8.54 1.55 2.70
CA THR A 135 8.73 0.93 1.39
C THR A 135 8.38 -0.55 1.49
N VAL A 136 7.56 -0.99 0.54
CA VAL A 136 7.25 -2.40 0.31
C VAL A 136 8.27 -2.92 -0.70
N ALA A 137 9.19 -3.77 -0.24
CA ALA A 137 10.15 -4.43 -1.12
C ALA A 137 9.44 -5.56 -1.87
N GLY A 138 9.26 -5.42 -3.18
CA GLY A 138 8.83 -6.53 -4.03
C GLY A 138 10.02 -7.43 -4.34
N VAL A 139 9.78 -8.74 -4.40
CA VAL A 139 10.69 -9.62 -5.14
C VAL A 139 10.48 -9.30 -6.62
N PRO A 140 11.53 -8.91 -7.39
CA PRO A 140 11.38 -8.73 -8.83
C PRO A 140 10.76 -9.99 -9.42
N ALA A 141 9.70 -9.84 -10.22
CA ALA A 141 9.09 -10.98 -10.89
C ALA A 141 10.21 -11.80 -11.57
N PRO A 142 10.27 -13.13 -11.43
CA PRO A 142 11.37 -13.95 -11.97
C PRO A 142 11.66 -13.68 -13.46
N GLY A 143 10.65 -13.26 -14.22
CA GLY A 143 10.78 -12.84 -15.62
C GLY A 143 11.56 -11.54 -15.86
N ALA A 144 11.55 -10.58 -14.93
CA ALA A 144 12.32 -9.34 -15.05
C ALA A 144 13.84 -9.60 -14.92
N LEU A 145 14.23 -10.51 -14.03
CA LEU A 145 15.61 -10.98 -13.91
C LEU A 145 16.03 -11.81 -15.14
N ALA A 146 15.14 -12.67 -15.64
CA ALA A 146 15.39 -13.46 -16.84
C ALA A 146 15.56 -12.58 -18.09
N LEU A 147 14.80 -11.49 -18.23
CA LEU A 147 14.96 -10.55 -19.35
C LEU A 147 16.24 -9.72 -19.24
N LEU A 148 16.63 -9.29 -18.04
CA LEU A 148 17.93 -8.64 -17.82
C LEU A 148 19.10 -9.59 -18.18
N GLY A 149 18.99 -10.85 -17.78
CA GLY A 149 19.92 -11.90 -18.19
C GLY A 149 19.93 -12.14 -19.71
N LEU A 150 18.75 -12.15 -20.36
CA LEU A 150 18.63 -12.37 -21.80
C LEU A 150 19.09 -11.16 -22.63
N ALA A 151 18.87 -9.93 -22.16
CA ALA A 151 19.40 -8.71 -22.79
C ALA A 151 20.94 -8.69 -22.76
N GLY A 152 21.55 -9.15 -21.65
CA GLY A 152 23.00 -9.38 -21.56
C GLY A 152 23.51 -10.46 -22.52
N VAL A 153 22.75 -11.54 -22.69
CA VAL A 153 23.11 -12.65 -23.61
C VAL A 153 22.94 -12.27 -25.08
N ALA A 154 21.87 -11.54 -25.43
CA ALA A 154 21.60 -11.06 -26.79
C ALA A 154 22.63 -10.03 -27.28
N GLY A 155 23.27 -9.28 -26.38
CA GLY A 155 24.37 -8.36 -26.70
C GLY A 155 25.73 -9.02 -26.95
N SER A 156 25.91 -10.30 -26.55
CA SER A 156 27.24 -10.95 -26.62
C SER A 156 27.56 -11.64 -27.96
N ARG A 157 26.58 -11.84 -28.85
CA ARG A 157 26.81 -12.46 -30.18
C ARG A 157 26.98 -11.44 -31.29
N ARG A 158 27.97 -10.55 -31.16
CA ARG A 158 28.50 -9.84 -32.34
C ARG A 158 29.93 -9.36 -32.12
N ARG A 159 30.89 -10.26 -31.92
CA ARG A 159 32.31 -9.98 -32.21
C ARG A 159 33.05 -11.26 -32.63
N LYS A 160 33.35 -11.27 -33.94
CA LYS A 160 34.21 -12.15 -34.75
C LYS A 160 33.71 -13.56 -35.02
#